data_AF-A0A3A1VNP0-F1
#
_entry.id   AF-A0A3A1VNP0-F1
#
_cell.length_a   1.000
_cell.length_b   1.000
_cell.length_c   1.000
_cell.angle_alpha   90.00
_cell.angle_beta   90.00
_cell.angle_gamma   90.00
#
_symmetry.space_group_name_H-M   'P 1'
#
loop_
_entity.id
_entity.type
_entity.pdbx_description
1 polymer ?
#
loop_
_entity_poly.entity_id
_entity_poly.type
_entity_poly.pdbx_seq_one_letter_code
_entity_poly.pdbx_strand_id
1 'polypeptide(L)'
;MHFGRRALFGLWITAMLLGGCQSASNTVDKQVSGNAEENNAQESVESVAGKETAEDKKDGPEEEAEPSSEDSVIAGEVIEEQSFSAVLEPAGQFAFIASQELSAEGFPTYHFYLKNEQGKLTELTYSIYDWELPGPADLKAVAFRDVNQDGKKDILVIIDRITGAGKMGAIPYSTVVTFTQQEAGFTYDAAIVEAIKEANIYRQITVDQVMALAESGFASNADQAWASLAPGVYELEGSNEWAGSVIEIKNRRADQISLNLDAFSVRGGEEGLKQGNVNLGELSGEAFRSEGDMVFKDESFELWLSLISPNELYVWDNGEPYFGAGVYVGGIYALKKD
;
A
#
# COMPACT_ATOMS: atom_id res chain seq x y z
N MET A 1 11.61 -4.48 47.05
CA MET A 1 12.37 -4.17 45.82
C MET A 1 12.67 -5.49 45.12
N HIS A 2 12.19 -5.67 43.88
CA HIS A 2 12.59 -6.79 43.02
C HIS A 2 12.87 -6.23 41.62
N PHE A 3 14.03 -6.57 41.05
CA PHE A 3 14.37 -6.23 39.67
C PHE A 3 13.87 -7.33 38.74
N GLY A 4 12.93 -7.00 37.86
CA GLY A 4 12.54 -7.87 36.75
C GLY A 4 13.55 -7.76 35.61
N ARG A 5 14.20 -8.89 35.24
CA ARG A 5 15.00 -8.96 34.02
C ARG A 5 14.07 -9.03 32.80
N ARG A 6 14.14 -8.07 31.89
CA ARG A 6 13.64 -8.25 30.51
C ARG A 6 14.62 -9.15 29.76
N ALA A 7 14.12 -10.18 29.08
CA ALA A 7 14.91 -10.99 28.16
C ALA A 7 14.78 -10.39 26.75
N LEU A 8 15.90 -10.15 26.06
CA LEU A 8 15.89 -9.88 24.63
C LEU A 8 16.00 -11.21 23.88
N PHE A 9 15.05 -11.49 23.01
CA PHE A 9 15.24 -12.48 21.94
C PHE A 9 15.87 -11.77 20.74
N GLY A 10 17.17 -12.00 20.53
CA GLY A 10 17.88 -11.54 19.34
C GLY A 10 17.81 -12.60 18.23
N LEU A 11 17.20 -12.27 17.10
CA LEU A 11 17.11 -13.16 15.95
C LEU A 11 18.46 -13.22 15.21
N TRP A 12 19.12 -14.37 15.22
CA TRP A 12 20.40 -14.58 14.52
C TRP A 12 20.18 -15.05 13.08
N ILE A 13 20.18 -14.12 12.12
CA ILE A 13 20.24 -14.45 10.70
C ILE A 13 21.68 -14.88 10.35
N THR A 14 21.85 -16.14 9.98
CA THR A 14 23.16 -16.71 9.63
C THR A 14 23.39 -16.65 8.12
N ALA A 15 24.28 -15.76 7.67
CA ALA A 15 24.64 -15.63 6.26
C ALA A 15 25.46 -16.85 5.77
N MET A 16 24.95 -17.58 4.78
CA MET A 16 25.73 -18.58 4.04
C MET A 16 26.48 -17.91 2.88
N LEU A 17 27.80 -18.11 2.85
CA LEU A 17 28.67 -17.61 1.77
C LEU A 17 28.55 -18.49 0.51
N LEU A 18 28.57 -17.83 -0.65
CA LEU A 18 28.55 -18.47 -1.96
C LEU A 18 29.86 -19.22 -2.27
N GLY A 19 29.75 -20.48 -2.69
CA GLY A 19 30.78 -21.20 -3.43
C GLY A 19 30.42 -21.25 -4.91
N GLY A 20 31.08 -20.43 -5.75
CA GLY A 20 30.78 -20.35 -7.18
C GLY A 20 31.58 -21.34 -8.05
N CYS A 21 31.15 -21.52 -9.30
CA CYS A 21 31.99 -22.02 -10.38
C CYS A 21 31.57 -21.38 -11.72
N GLN A 22 32.36 -21.53 -12.77
CA GLN A 22 32.46 -20.56 -13.86
C GLN A 22 32.06 -21.06 -15.26
N SER A 23 31.57 -20.11 -16.07
CA SER A 23 31.81 -19.98 -17.53
C SER A 23 31.33 -21.06 -18.52
N ALA A 24 30.40 -20.65 -19.39
CA ALA A 24 30.45 -20.96 -20.82
C ALA A 24 29.71 -19.86 -21.62
N SER A 25 30.21 -19.53 -22.82
CA SER A 25 29.63 -18.53 -23.73
C SER A 25 28.83 -19.17 -24.86
N ASN A 26 27.91 -18.42 -25.48
CA ASN A 26 27.93 -18.20 -26.94
C ASN A 26 26.97 -17.11 -27.42
N THR A 27 27.36 -16.45 -28.51
CA THR A 27 26.64 -15.34 -29.16
C THR A 27 25.95 -15.81 -30.45
N VAL A 28 24.73 -15.36 -30.73
CA VAL A 28 24.16 -15.29 -32.09
C VAL A 28 23.36 -13.99 -32.22
N ASP A 29 23.38 -13.39 -33.41
CA ASP A 29 22.90 -12.05 -33.71
C ASP A 29 21.58 -12.05 -34.53
N LYS A 30 20.73 -11.05 -34.27
CA LYS A 30 20.04 -10.22 -35.29
C LYS A 30 18.95 -10.78 -36.25
N GLN A 31 17.69 -10.50 -35.89
CA GLN A 31 16.71 -9.69 -36.68
C GLN A 31 16.17 -10.16 -38.06
N VAL A 32 14.82 -10.13 -38.26
CA VAL A 32 14.06 -9.42 -39.33
C VAL A 32 12.58 -9.93 -39.44
N SER A 33 11.68 -9.02 -39.84
CA SER A 33 10.20 -9.09 -39.96
C SER A 33 9.58 -10.04 -41.00
N GLY A 34 8.26 -10.26 -40.92
CA GLY A 34 7.46 -10.65 -42.12
C GLY A 34 5.94 -10.85 -41.95
N ASN A 35 5.15 -9.79 -42.19
CA ASN A 35 3.72 -9.77 -42.56
C ASN A 35 2.61 -10.33 -41.64
N ALA A 36 1.39 -9.91 -41.96
CA ALA A 36 0.10 -10.31 -41.39
C ALA A 36 -0.97 -10.39 -42.50
N GLU A 37 -2.06 -11.11 -42.21
CA GLU A 37 -3.37 -11.18 -42.90
C GLU A 37 -4.28 -12.01 -41.96
N GLU A 38 -5.61 -11.96 -41.98
CA GLU A 38 -6.61 -10.89 -42.04
C GLU A 38 -7.95 -11.56 -41.62
N ASN A 39 -8.90 -10.78 -41.10
CA ASN A 39 -10.14 -11.26 -40.47
C ASN A 39 -11.15 -11.94 -41.42
N ASN A 40 -12.04 -12.79 -40.90
CA ASN A 40 -13.50 -12.62 -41.12
C ASN A 40 -14.42 -13.40 -40.14
N ALA A 41 -15.72 -13.07 -40.17
CA ALA A 41 -16.87 -13.79 -39.59
C ALA A 41 -18.03 -13.83 -40.66
N GLN A 42 -19.30 -14.18 -40.44
CA GLN A 42 -20.11 -14.56 -39.27
C GLN A 42 -21.31 -15.44 -39.75
N GLU A 43 -22.29 -15.73 -38.88
CA GLU A 43 -23.64 -16.30 -39.15
C GLU A 43 -23.69 -17.83 -39.46
N SER A 44 -24.56 -18.71 -38.94
CA SER A 44 -25.90 -18.71 -38.28
C SER A 44 -27.12 -18.70 -39.25
N VAL A 45 -28.32 -19.23 -38.95
CA VAL A 45 -28.96 -19.81 -37.73
C VAL A 45 -29.83 -21.07 -38.11
N GLU A 46 -30.72 -21.53 -37.20
CA GLU A 46 -31.96 -22.36 -37.41
C GLU A 46 -31.87 -23.91 -37.50
N SER A 47 -32.89 -24.69 -37.06
CA SER A 47 -34.02 -24.50 -36.10
C SER A 47 -34.76 -25.83 -35.78
N VAL A 48 -35.82 -25.77 -34.93
CA VAL A 48 -37.04 -26.64 -34.81
C VAL A 48 -37.33 -27.23 -33.40
N ALA A 49 -38.60 -27.13 -32.96
CA ALA A 49 -39.20 -27.66 -31.71
C ALA A 49 -40.18 -28.83 -32.01
N GLY A 50 -40.84 -29.56 -31.10
CA GLY A 50 -41.00 -29.55 -29.62
C GLY A 50 -42.40 -30.10 -29.24
N LYS A 51 -42.66 -30.55 -28.00
CA LYS A 51 -44.03 -30.79 -27.46
C LYS A 51 -44.14 -31.02 -25.95
N GLU A 52 -45.36 -30.92 -25.42
CA GLU A 52 -45.74 -30.85 -24.00
C GLU A 52 -46.43 -32.14 -23.47
N THR A 53 -46.42 -32.33 -22.15
CA THR A 53 -47.59 -32.69 -21.29
C THR A 53 -47.31 -32.34 -19.82
N ALA A 54 -48.34 -32.25 -18.97
CA ALA A 54 -48.23 -31.94 -17.54
C ALA A 54 -49.28 -32.70 -16.71
N GLU A 55 -49.00 -32.97 -15.42
CA GLU A 55 -50.02 -33.34 -14.39
C GLU A 55 -49.50 -33.14 -12.94
N ASP A 56 -50.29 -33.51 -11.92
CA ASP A 56 -50.58 -32.67 -10.73
C ASP A 56 -50.05 -33.16 -9.34
N LYS A 57 -49.81 -32.21 -8.42
CA LYS A 57 -49.75 -32.26 -6.92
C LYS A 57 -48.90 -33.28 -6.13
N LYS A 58 -48.17 -32.78 -5.11
CA LYS A 58 -48.61 -32.83 -3.69
C LYS A 58 -47.75 -32.00 -2.70
N ASP A 59 -48.36 -31.60 -1.58
CA ASP A 59 -47.76 -30.82 -0.50
C ASP A 59 -46.96 -31.63 0.54
N GLY A 60 -46.00 -30.95 1.18
CA GLY A 60 -45.74 -31.05 2.62
C GLY A 60 -44.34 -31.48 3.06
N PRO A 61 -43.88 -31.07 4.27
CA PRO A 61 -44.23 -29.87 5.05
C PRO A 61 -43.17 -28.77 4.92
N GLU A 62 -43.44 -27.59 5.48
CA GLU A 62 -42.41 -26.58 5.75
C GLU A 62 -41.53 -27.08 6.93
N GLU A 63 -40.26 -27.38 6.66
CA GLU A 63 -39.26 -27.62 7.69
C GLU A 63 -38.69 -26.25 8.10
N GLU A 64 -39.18 -25.71 9.22
CA GLU A 64 -38.60 -24.49 9.82
C GLU A 64 -37.14 -24.77 10.19
N ALA A 65 -36.22 -24.27 9.36
CA ALA A 65 -34.79 -24.38 9.58
C ALA A 65 -34.38 -23.48 10.76
N GLU A 66 -34.53 -24.02 11.98
CA GLU A 66 -33.91 -23.51 13.21
C GLU A 66 -32.47 -23.06 12.91
N PRO A 67 -32.13 -21.77 13.06
CA PRO A 67 -30.83 -21.25 12.64
C PRO A 67 -29.74 -21.86 13.53
N SER A 68 -28.98 -22.80 12.96
CA SER A 68 -27.91 -23.50 13.64
C SER A 68 -26.90 -22.52 14.24
N SER A 69 -26.85 -22.47 15.57
CA SER A 69 -25.83 -21.74 16.31
C SER A 69 -24.49 -22.48 16.23
N GLU A 70 -23.87 -22.45 15.05
CA GLU A 70 -22.44 -22.71 14.94
C GLU A 70 -21.70 -21.58 15.65
N ASP A 71 -21.07 -21.88 16.78
CA ASP A 71 -20.13 -21.00 17.46
C ASP A 71 -19.00 -20.66 16.49
N SER A 72 -19.15 -19.57 15.74
CA SER A 72 -18.22 -19.20 14.67
C SER A 72 -16.85 -18.93 15.29
N VAL A 73 -15.88 -19.77 14.94
CA VAL A 73 -14.53 -19.71 15.51
C VAL A 73 -13.78 -18.56 14.87
N ILE A 74 -13.16 -17.71 15.69
CA ILE A 74 -12.24 -16.66 15.23
C ILE A 74 -10.99 -17.36 14.67
N ALA A 75 -10.64 -17.09 13.41
CA ALA A 75 -9.42 -17.59 12.79
C ALA A 75 -8.18 -16.89 13.38
N GLY A 76 -7.05 -17.60 13.42
CA GLY A 76 -5.78 -17.07 13.92
C GLY A 76 -5.74 -16.58 15.38
N GLU A 77 -4.81 -15.67 15.65
CA GLU A 77 -4.60 -15.01 16.95
C GLU A 77 -5.26 -13.63 16.97
N VAL A 78 -5.96 -13.27 18.06
CA VAL A 78 -6.63 -11.97 18.21
C VAL A 78 -5.62 -10.83 18.39
N ILE A 79 -5.80 -9.77 17.61
CA ILE A 79 -5.04 -8.53 17.70
C ILE A 79 -5.77 -7.62 18.71
N GLU A 80 -5.49 -7.83 19.98
CA GLU A 80 -6.14 -7.11 21.10
C GLU A 80 -6.05 -5.57 20.95
N GLU A 81 -4.93 -5.04 20.44
CA GLU A 81 -4.73 -3.59 20.24
C GLU A 81 -5.61 -3.00 19.11
N GLN A 82 -6.17 -3.84 18.23
CA GLN A 82 -7.09 -3.45 17.15
C GLN A 82 -8.50 -4.07 17.35
N SER A 83 -8.80 -4.61 18.54
CA SER A 83 -10.08 -5.25 18.87
C SER A 83 -10.80 -4.51 20.00
N PHE A 84 -11.97 -3.93 19.73
CA PHE A 84 -12.64 -3.02 20.67
C PHE A 84 -14.16 -2.90 20.45
N SER A 85 -14.86 -2.48 21.52
CA SER A 85 -16.30 -2.22 21.48
C SER A 85 -16.63 -0.90 20.79
N ALA A 86 -17.67 -0.90 19.95
CA ALA A 86 -18.13 0.25 19.19
C ALA A 86 -19.67 0.35 19.16
N VAL A 87 -20.17 1.57 18.91
CA VAL A 87 -21.60 1.83 18.67
C VAL A 87 -21.76 2.47 17.29
N LEU A 88 -22.46 1.74 16.43
CA LEU A 88 -22.58 1.99 14.98
C LEU A 88 -24.07 2.19 14.66
N GLU A 89 -24.58 3.39 14.95
CA GLU A 89 -25.98 3.75 14.65
C GLU A 89 -26.27 3.63 13.14
N PRO A 90 -27.36 2.96 12.71
CA PRO A 90 -28.49 2.47 13.52
C PRO A 90 -28.40 0.99 13.96
N ALA A 91 -27.33 0.26 13.61
CA ALA A 91 -27.20 -1.17 13.92
C ALA A 91 -26.87 -1.49 15.39
N GLY A 92 -26.49 -0.48 16.19
CA GLY A 92 -26.32 -0.60 17.64
C GLY A 92 -24.90 -0.94 18.10
N GLN A 93 -24.78 -1.69 19.20
CA GLN A 93 -23.50 -1.99 19.85
C GLN A 93 -22.90 -3.33 19.40
N PHE A 94 -21.60 -3.31 19.09
CA PHE A 94 -20.81 -4.47 18.69
C PHE A 94 -19.46 -4.48 19.43
N ALA A 95 -18.84 -5.65 19.53
CA ALA A 95 -17.39 -5.77 19.64
C ALA A 95 -16.82 -6.08 18.26
N PHE A 96 -15.93 -5.24 17.76
CA PHE A 96 -15.11 -5.54 16.59
C PHE A 96 -13.87 -6.30 17.04
N ILE A 97 -13.52 -7.35 16.29
CA ILE A 97 -12.37 -8.21 16.58
C ILE A 97 -11.53 -8.30 15.32
N ALA A 98 -10.27 -7.86 15.41
CA ALA A 98 -9.24 -8.14 14.43
C ALA A 98 -8.41 -9.35 14.87
N SER A 99 -7.96 -10.14 13.91
CA SER A 99 -7.19 -11.36 14.14
C SER A 99 -6.29 -11.65 12.95
N GLN A 100 -5.22 -12.43 13.17
CA GLN A 100 -4.27 -12.81 12.13
C GLN A 100 -3.85 -14.28 12.22
N GLU A 101 -3.75 -14.94 11.07
CA GLU A 101 -3.01 -16.18 10.91
C GLU A 101 -1.91 -16.04 9.85
N LEU A 102 -1.08 -17.06 9.66
CA LEU A 102 -0.05 -17.07 8.63
C LEU A 102 -0.47 -17.96 7.45
N SER A 103 -0.34 -17.43 6.23
CA SER A 103 -0.53 -18.19 5.00
C SER A 103 0.50 -19.34 4.89
N ALA A 104 0.32 -20.24 3.91
CA ALA A 104 1.27 -21.33 3.66
C ALA A 104 2.69 -20.83 3.32
N GLU A 105 2.80 -19.60 2.84
CA GLU A 105 4.04 -18.88 2.51
C GLU A 105 4.64 -18.13 3.71
N GLY A 106 3.89 -18.01 4.82
CA GLY A 106 4.31 -17.34 6.06
C GLY A 106 4.00 -15.83 6.12
N PHE A 107 3.08 -15.32 5.29
CA PHE A 107 2.61 -13.93 5.35
C PHE A 107 1.34 -13.80 6.19
N PRO A 108 1.10 -12.66 6.87
CA PRO A 108 -0.09 -12.48 7.71
C PRO A 108 -1.36 -12.31 6.87
N THR A 109 -2.35 -13.16 7.14
CA THR A 109 -3.72 -13.05 6.65
C THR A 109 -4.58 -12.46 7.77
N TYR A 110 -5.27 -11.35 7.51
CA TYR A 110 -6.13 -10.69 8.50
C TYR A 110 -7.59 -11.12 8.37
N HIS A 111 -8.22 -11.38 9.52
CA HIS A 111 -9.64 -11.68 9.65
C HIS A 111 -10.30 -10.65 10.57
N PHE A 112 -11.50 -10.19 10.18
CA PHE A 112 -12.25 -9.17 10.90
C PHE A 112 -13.65 -9.69 11.22
N TYR A 113 -14.09 -9.52 12.46
CA TYR A 113 -15.39 -10.01 12.93
C TYR A 113 -16.16 -8.93 13.70
N LEU A 114 -17.49 -8.99 13.62
CA LEU A 114 -18.41 -8.29 14.52
C LEU A 114 -19.10 -9.29 15.43
N LYS A 115 -19.07 -9.03 16.74
CA LYS A 115 -19.89 -9.72 17.74
C LYS A 115 -20.97 -8.79 18.27
N ASN A 116 -22.25 -9.14 18.09
CA ASN A 116 -23.37 -8.34 18.59
C ASN A 116 -23.64 -8.61 20.09
N GLU A 117 -24.53 -7.82 20.71
CA GLU A 117 -24.92 -8.00 22.12
C GLU A 117 -25.50 -9.38 22.46
N GLN A 118 -26.12 -10.05 21.49
CA GLN A 118 -26.68 -11.40 21.63
C GLN A 118 -25.59 -12.49 21.59
N GLY A 119 -24.34 -12.11 21.35
CA GLY A 119 -23.19 -13.02 21.24
C GLY A 119 -22.98 -13.62 19.85
N LYS A 120 -23.85 -13.32 18.86
CA LYS A 120 -23.65 -13.77 17.47
C LYS A 120 -22.39 -13.11 16.90
N LEU A 121 -21.44 -13.93 16.46
CA LEU A 121 -20.31 -13.49 15.65
C LEU A 121 -20.70 -13.47 14.17
N THR A 122 -20.10 -12.58 13.39
CA THR A 122 -20.22 -12.51 11.92
C THR A 122 -18.87 -12.09 11.36
N GLU A 123 -18.33 -12.84 10.40
CA GLU A 123 -17.09 -12.49 9.70
C GLU A 123 -17.37 -11.43 8.63
N LEU A 124 -16.49 -10.43 8.54
CA LEU A 124 -16.52 -9.37 7.55
C LEU A 124 -15.65 -9.80 6.36
N THR A 125 -16.24 -10.57 5.44
CA THR A 125 -15.53 -11.08 4.27
C THR A 125 -15.23 -9.95 3.27
N TYR A 126 -13.98 -9.86 2.84
CA TYR A 126 -13.49 -8.86 1.88
C TYR A 126 -12.66 -9.52 0.78
N SER A 127 -12.47 -8.82 -0.34
CA SER A 127 -11.61 -9.27 -1.43
C SER A 127 -10.78 -8.11 -1.96
N ILE A 128 -9.52 -8.08 -1.55
CA ILE A 128 -8.44 -7.40 -2.26
C ILE A 128 -7.76 -8.44 -3.15
N TYR A 129 -7.19 -8.02 -4.29
CA TYR A 129 -6.76 -8.98 -5.30
C TYR A 129 -5.59 -9.86 -4.79
N ASP A 130 -5.46 -11.11 -5.26
CA ASP A 130 -4.42 -12.03 -4.76
C ASP A 130 -2.98 -11.51 -4.94
N TRP A 131 -2.74 -10.63 -5.92
CA TRP A 131 -1.46 -9.96 -6.14
C TRP A 131 -1.27 -8.70 -5.25
N GLU A 132 -2.29 -8.29 -4.51
CA GLU A 132 -2.27 -7.20 -3.53
C GLU A 132 -1.91 -7.67 -2.10
N LEU A 133 -1.77 -8.99 -1.85
CA LEU A 133 -1.31 -9.54 -0.56
C LEU A 133 0.02 -10.33 -0.50
N PRO A 134 0.83 -10.57 -1.57
CA PRO A 134 2.02 -11.42 -1.48
C PRO A 134 3.22 -10.66 -0.88
N GLY A 135 3.25 -10.51 0.44
CA GLY A 135 4.36 -9.91 1.17
C GLY A 135 4.06 -9.68 2.66
N PRO A 136 5.05 -9.22 3.44
CA PRO A 136 4.80 -8.79 4.82
C PRO A 136 3.79 -7.63 4.86
N ALA A 137 2.79 -7.75 5.73
CA ALA A 137 1.79 -6.73 5.97
C ALA A 137 1.63 -6.42 7.47
N ASP A 138 1.04 -5.26 7.78
CA ASP A 138 0.81 -4.77 9.15
C ASP A 138 -0.53 -4.01 9.24
N LEU A 139 -1.34 -4.33 10.25
CA LEU A 139 -2.66 -3.74 10.48
C LEU A 139 -2.52 -2.38 11.17
N LYS A 140 -2.41 -1.30 10.38
CA LYS A 140 -2.12 0.05 10.88
C LYS A 140 -3.27 0.69 11.63
N ALA A 141 -4.49 0.59 11.11
CA ALA A 141 -5.64 1.28 11.71
C ALA A 141 -6.95 0.56 11.46
N VAL A 142 -7.83 0.61 12.46
CA VAL A 142 -9.27 0.36 12.35
C VAL A 142 -10.00 1.60 12.85
N ALA A 143 -10.98 2.09 12.09
CA ALA A 143 -11.77 3.27 12.44
C ALA A 143 -13.23 3.13 12.01
N PHE A 144 -14.14 3.72 12.79
CA PHE A 144 -15.55 3.81 12.45
C PHE A 144 -15.88 5.23 11.98
N ARG A 145 -16.35 5.36 10.74
CA ARG A 145 -16.47 6.63 10.00
C ARG A 145 -17.58 6.56 8.94
N ASP A 146 -18.13 7.70 8.58
CA ASP A 146 -19.09 7.85 7.48
C ASP A 146 -18.31 7.97 6.15
N VAL A 147 -17.82 6.85 5.60
CA VAL A 147 -16.91 6.86 4.44
C VAL A 147 -17.71 7.02 3.14
N ASN A 148 -18.93 6.49 3.07
CA ASN A 148 -19.83 6.66 1.94
C ASN A 148 -20.64 7.98 1.95
N GLN A 149 -20.56 8.76 3.03
CA GLN A 149 -21.28 10.03 3.25
C GLN A 149 -22.82 9.88 3.28
N ASP A 150 -23.33 8.74 3.76
CA ASP A 150 -24.77 8.49 3.92
C ASP A 150 -25.35 8.78 5.30
N GLY A 151 -24.50 9.17 6.27
CA GLY A 151 -24.87 9.54 7.63
C GLY A 151 -24.77 8.40 8.65
N LYS A 152 -24.35 7.20 8.24
CA LYS A 152 -24.10 6.03 9.10
C LYS A 152 -22.60 5.89 9.42
N LYS A 153 -22.17 4.79 10.05
CA LYS A 153 -20.75 4.51 10.32
C LYS A 153 -20.31 3.20 9.71
N ASP A 154 -19.59 3.32 8.61
CA ASP A 154 -18.83 2.26 7.97
C ASP A 154 -17.62 1.84 8.82
N ILE A 155 -17.03 0.70 8.46
CA ILE A 155 -15.83 0.14 9.10
C ILE A 155 -14.65 0.33 8.15
N LEU A 156 -13.76 1.26 8.45
CA LEU A 156 -12.56 1.57 7.70
C LEU A 156 -11.35 0.85 8.30
N VAL A 157 -10.60 0.15 7.46
CA VAL A 157 -9.37 -0.56 7.84
C VAL A 157 -8.23 -0.14 6.92
N ILE A 158 -7.03 0.05 7.47
CA ILE A 158 -5.81 0.38 6.74
C ILE A 158 -4.73 -0.68 7.05
N ILE A 159 -4.21 -1.30 6.00
CA ILE A 159 -3.19 -2.35 6.04
C ILE A 159 -1.98 -1.87 5.23
N ASP A 160 -0.82 -1.75 5.86
CA ASP A 160 0.43 -1.45 5.17
C ASP A 160 1.07 -2.75 4.68
N ARG A 161 1.47 -2.79 3.41
CA ARG A 161 2.04 -3.97 2.74
C ARG A 161 3.36 -3.66 2.05
N ILE A 162 4.34 -4.54 2.20
CA ILE A 162 5.63 -4.51 1.48
C ILE A 162 5.46 -5.30 0.19
N THR A 163 5.62 -4.65 -0.97
CA THR A 163 5.22 -5.21 -2.27
C THR A 163 6.31 -6.03 -2.99
N GLY A 164 7.52 -6.11 -2.42
CA GLY A 164 8.57 -7.02 -2.89
C GLY A 164 9.99 -6.49 -2.67
N ALA A 165 10.92 -6.95 -3.50
CA ALA A 165 12.31 -6.50 -3.49
C ALA A 165 12.54 -5.30 -4.44
N GLY A 166 13.57 -4.50 -4.15
CA GLY A 166 13.95 -3.31 -4.93
C GLY A 166 13.63 -1.99 -4.22
N LYS A 167 14.16 -0.86 -4.75
CA LYS A 167 14.14 0.45 -4.06
C LYS A 167 12.75 0.87 -3.55
N MET A 168 11.70 0.65 -4.36
CA MET A 168 10.30 0.94 -4.00
C MET A 168 9.59 -0.22 -3.30
N GLY A 169 9.89 -1.47 -3.67
CA GLY A 169 9.15 -2.65 -3.17
C GLY A 169 9.27 -2.86 -1.66
N ALA A 170 10.42 -2.47 -1.09
CA ALA A 170 10.69 -2.56 0.35
C ALA A 170 9.96 -1.52 1.20
N ILE A 171 9.41 -0.46 0.59
CA ILE A 171 8.73 0.63 1.31
C ILE A 171 7.25 0.28 1.42
N PRO A 172 6.62 0.35 2.61
CA PRO A 172 5.21 0.03 2.77
C PRO A 172 4.31 0.84 1.83
N TYR A 173 3.22 0.22 1.38
CA TYR A 173 2.13 0.84 0.65
C TYR A 173 0.84 0.56 1.42
N SER A 174 -0.01 1.57 1.67
CA SER A 174 -1.27 1.35 2.37
C SER A 174 -2.37 0.87 1.43
N THR A 175 -2.89 -0.34 1.65
CA THR A 175 -4.18 -0.77 1.10
C THR A 175 -5.29 -0.43 2.10
N VAL A 176 -6.37 0.15 1.61
CA VAL A 176 -7.59 0.42 2.38
C VAL A 176 -8.60 -0.70 2.13
N VAL A 177 -9.30 -1.14 3.18
CA VAL A 177 -10.48 -2.01 3.12
C VAL A 177 -11.60 -1.28 3.84
N THR A 178 -12.80 -1.23 3.25
CA THR A 178 -13.97 -0.63 3.92
C THR A 178 -15.20 -1.52 3.81
N PHE A 179 -16.02 -1.52 4.86
CA PHE A 179 -17.30 -2.22 4.90
C PHE A 179 -18.41 -1.21 5.18
N THR A 180 -19.30 -0.97 4.21
CA THR A 180 -20.37 0.03 4.33
C THR A 180 -21.56 -0.48 5.13
N GLN A 181 -22.23 0.41 5.87
CA GLN A 181 -23.32 0.03 6.78
C GLN A 181 -24.67 -0.12 6.06
N GLN A 182 -25.13 -1.36 5.91
CA GLN A 182 -26.36 -1.75 5.23
C GLN A 182 -27.46 -2.17 6.22
N GLU A 183 -28.72 -2.28 5.78
CA GLU A 183 -29.83 -2.72 6.64
C GLU A 183 -29.62 -4.11 7.26
N ALA A 184 -28.92 -5.00 6.54
CA ALA A 184 -28.63 -6.37 6.97
C ALA A 184 -27.31 -6.54 7.74
N GLY A 185 -26.55 -5.47 7.95
CA GLY A 185 -25.22 -5.51 8.59
C GLY A 185 -24.18 -4.67 7.86
N PHE A 186 -23.06 -5.28 7.49
CA PHE A 186 -21.93 -4.61 6.84
C PHE A 186 -21.52 -5.36 5.58
N THR A 187 -21.10 -4.64 4.54
CA THR A 187 -20.73 -5.24 3.24
C THR A 187 -19.48 -4.59 2.69
N TYR A 188 -18.52 -5.40 2.23
CA TYR A 188 -17.28 -4.92 1.65
C TYR A 188 -17.55 -4.07 0.39
N ASP A 189 -17.05 -2.83 0.37
CA ASP A 189 -17.29 -1.88 -0.71
C ASP A 189 -16.05 -1.69 -1.59
N ALA A 190 -15.92 -2.58 -2.57
CA ALA A 190 -14.83 -2.55 -3.53
C ALA A 190 -14.80 -1.27 -4.41
N ALA A 191 -15.95 -0.60 -4.59
CA ALA A 191 -16.03 0.63 -5.38
C ALA A 191 -15.40 1.81 -4.64
N ILE A 192 -15.67 1.93 -3.33
CA ILE A 192 -15.02 2.94 -2.47
C ILE A 192 -13.52 2.63 -2.32
N VAL A 193 -13.12 1.36 -2.20
CA VAL A 193 -11.70 0.97 -2.12
C VAL A 193 -10.93 1.39 -3.38
N GLU A 194 -11.43 1.09 -4.58
CA GLU A 194 -10.75 1.50 -5.81
C GLU A 194 -10.79 3.03 -6.00
N ALA A 195 -11.89 3.71 -5.64
CA ALA A 195 -11.97 5.17 -5.69
C ALA A 195 -10.95 5.87 -4.76
N ILE A 196 -10.71 5.34 -3.56
CA ILE A 196 -9.66 5.84 -2.66
C ILE A 196 -8.27 5.61 -3.28
N LYS A 197 -8.06 4.46 -3.91
CA LYS A 197 -6.79 4.06 -4.56
C LYS A 197 -6.49 4.88 -5.82
N GLU A 198 -7.49 5.23 -6.64
CA GLU A 198 -7.34 6.15 -7.78
C GLU A 198 -7.13 7.60 -7.33
N ALA A 199 -7.78 8.03 -6.25
CA ALA A 199 -7.72 9.42 -5.79
C ALA A 199 -6.47 9.75 -4.95
N ASN A 200 -5.83 8.76 -4.34
CA ASN A 200 -4.72 8.97 -3.41
C ASN A 200 -3.33 8.89 -4.07
N ILE A 201 -2.50 9.94 -3.91
CA ILE A 201 -1.08 9.90 -4.33
C ILE A 201 -0.08 9.61 -3.20
N TYR A 202 -0.50 9.48 -1.94
CA TYR A 202 0.40 9.08 -0.86
C TYR A 202 0.69 7.59 -0.88
N ARG A 203 1.96 7.19 -0.72
CA ARG A 203 2.30 5.78 -0.55
C ARG A 203 1.73 5.20 0.75
N GLN A 204 1.70 5.98 1.83
CA GLN A 204 1.08 5.59 3.10
C GLN A 204 -0.03 6.58 3.48
N ILE A 205 -1.24 6.08 3.75
CA ILE A 205 -2.44 6.89 4.00
C ILE A 205 -2.95 6.70 5.43
N THR A 206 -3.44 7.78 6.04
CA THR A 206 -4.08 7.80 7.36
C THR A 206 -5.60 7.87 7.25
N VAL A 207 -6.29 7.51 8.33
CA VAL A 207 -7.76 7.62 8.45
C VAL A 207 -8.25 9.02 8.07
N ASP A 208 -7.58 10.08 8.53
CA ASP A 208 -8.01 11.45 8.28
C ASP A 208 -7.78 11.89 6.81
N GLN A 209 -6.78 11.31 6.12
CA GLN A 209 -6.61 11.47 4.67
C GLN A 209 -7.67 10.70 3.86
N VAL A 210 -8.10 9.52 4.31
CA VAL A 210 -9.26 8.82 3.72
C VAL A 210 -10.54 9.64 3.91
N MET A 211 -10.74 10.26 5.07
CA MET A 211 -11.91 11.13 5.29
C MET A 211 -11.88 12.38 4.40
N ALA A 212 -10.71 13.01 4.22
CA ALA A 212 -10.57 14.12 3.29
C ALA A 212 -10.87 13.74 1.82
N LEU A 213 -10.66 12.47 1.44
CA LEU A 213 -11.09 11.93 0.15
C LEU A 213 -12.60 11.67 0.09
N ALA A 214 -13.21 11.11 1.14
CA ALA A 214 -14.66 10.94 1.22
C ALA A 214 -15.40 12.30 1.14
N GLU A 215 -14.94 13.29 1.90
CA GLU A 215 -15.46 14.67 1.90
C GLU A 215 -15.29 15.39 0.55
N SER A 216 -14.31 14.98 -0.29
CA SER A 216 -14.12 15.51 -1.64
C SER A 216 -14.94 14.79 -2.72
N GLY A 217 -15.67 13.73 -2.36
CA GLY A 217 -16.34 12.83 -3.32
C GLY A 217 -15.35 11.96 -4.10
N PHE A 218 -14.24 11.57 -3.46
CA PHE A 218 -13.09 10.85 -4.02
C PHE A 218 -12.43 11.57 -5.21
N ALA A 219 -12.44 12.90 -5.20
CA ALA A 219 -11.61 13.70 -6.09
C ALA A 219 -10.12 13.57 -5.69
N SER A 220 -9.24 13.45 -6.68
CA SER A 220 -7.80 13.20 -6.44
C SER A 220 -7.17 14.23 -5.50
N ASN A 221 -6.46 13.74 -4.47
CA ASN A 221 -5.82 14.58 -3.47
C ASN A 221 -4.52 15.26 -3.95
N ALA A 222 -4.08 15.04 -5.19
CA ALA A 222 -2.74 15.43 -5.67
C ALA A 222 -2.40 16.93 -5.43
N ASP A 223 -3.33 17.84 -5.71
CA ASP A 223 -3.13 19.29 -5.47
C ASP A 223 -2.92 19.60 -3.98
N GLN A 224 -3.77 19.02 -3.12
CA GLN A 224 -3.75 19.20 -1.67
C GLN A 224 -2.54 18.53 -1.04
N ALA A 225 -2.15 17.35 -1.55
CA ALA A 225 -1.05 16.55 -1.05
C ALA A 225 0.29 17.28 -1.27
N TRP A 226 0.59 17.71 -2.50
CA TRP A 226 1.79 18.49 -2.81
C TRP A 226 1.79 19.88 -2.15
N ALA A 227 0.63 20.51 -1.95
CA ALA A 227 0.52 21.74 -1.15
C ALA A 227 0.75 21.52 0.36
N SER A 228 0.50 20.30 0.88
CA SER A 228 0.65 19.97 2.30
C SER A 228 2.06 19.55 2.71
N LEU A 229 2.90 19.12 1.75
CA LEU A 229 4.32 18.80 1.96
C LEU A 229 5.01 19.89 2.79
N ALA A 230 5.72 19.52 3.86
CA ALA A 230 6.39 20.52 4.68
C ALA A 230 7.54 21.22 3.92
N PRO A 231 7.70 22.55 4.05
CA PRO A 231 8.94 23.21 3.64
C PRO A 231 10.00 22.97 4.73
N GLY A 232 11.25 22.78 4.33
CA GLY A 232 12.35 22.52 5.25
C GLY A 232 13.37 21.52 4.72
N VAL A 233 14.24 21.06 5.62
CA VAL A 233 15.34 20.14 5.32
C VAL A 233 14.90 18.70 5.54
N TYR A 234 15.03 17.85 4.54
CA TYR A 234 14.77 16.42 4.61
C TYR A 234 16.10 15.65 4.50
N GLU A 235 16.32 14.69 5.38
CA GLU A 235 17.55 13.89 5.44
C GLU A 235 17.28 12.45 4.96
N LEU A 236 18.21 11.89 4.18
CA LEU A 236 18.15 10.51 3.70
C LEU A 236 18.12 9.53 4.88
N GLU A 237 17.08 8.70 4.97
CA GLU A 237 16.92 7.71 6.05
C GLU A 237 18.04 6.65 6.02
N GLY A 238 18.42 6.18 7.22
CA GLY A 238 19.51 5.21 7.39
C GLY A 238 20.90 5.75 7.06
N SER A 239 21.02 6.98 6.56
CA SER A 239 22.30 7.67 6.41
C SER A 239 22.87 8.10 7.76
N ASN A 240 24.09 8.63 7.74
CA ASN A 240 24.77 9.18 8.90
C ASN A 240 25.50 10.47 8.51
N GLU A 241 26.10 11.16 9.49
CA GLU A 241 26.86 12.41 9.28
C GLU A 241 27.99 12.29 8.23
N TRP A 242 28.39 11.07 7.85
CA TRP A 242 29.43 10.78 6.86
C TRP A 242 28.89 10.31 5.48
N ALA A 243 27.56 10.21 5.32
CA ALA A 243 26.89 9.68 4.12
C ALA A 243 25.52 10.33 3.81
N GLY A 244 25.11 11.36 4.55
CA GLY A 244 23.78 11.95 4.48
C GLY A 244 23.56 12.83 3.27
N SER A 245 22.82 12.31 2.28
CA SER A 245 22.17 13.12 1.24
C SER A 245 21.04 13.95 1.85
N VAL A 246 20.88 15.19 1.39
CA VAL A 246 19.94 16.16 1.99
C VAL A 246 19.18 16.89 0.88
N ILE A 247 17.86 17.00 1.03
CA ILE A 247 17.01 17.80 0.14
C ILE A 247 16.25 18.88 0.92
N GLU A 248 16.46 20.15 0.56
CA GLU A 248 15.76 21.31 1.13
C GLU A 248 14.59 21.71 0.23
N ILE A 249 13.36 21.54 0.73
CA ILE A 249 12.14 22.00 0.06
C ILE A 249 11.89 23.46 0.48
N LYS A 250 12.28 24.40 -0.39
CA LYS A 250 12.25 25.85 -0.10
C LYS A 250 10.86 26.46 -0.27
N ASN A 251 10.15 26.05 -1.31
CA ASN A 251 8.84 26.58 -1.68
C ASN A 251 8.03 25.51 -2.44
N ARG A 252 6.71 25.66 -2.46
CA ARG A 252 5.81 24.67 -3.05
C ARG A 252 4.49 25.26 -3.53
N ARG A 253 3.88 24.57 -4.48
CA ARG A 253 2.54 24.74 -5.04
C ARG A 253 2.00 23.34 -5.35
N ALA A 254 0.73 23.26 -5.77
CA ALA A 254 0.13 22.01 -6.23
C ALA A 254 0.88 21.39 -7.43
N ASP A 255 1.49 22.21 -8.28
CA ASP A 255 2.08 21.87 -9.58
C ASP A 255 3.61 22.01 -9.67
N GLN A 256 4.25 22.56 -8.63
CA GLN A 256 5.65 22.97 -8.64
C GLN A 256 6.26 22.96 -7.23
N ILE A 257 7.49 22.45 -7.07
CA ILE A 257 8.30 22.61 -5.85
C ILE A 257 9.68 23.18 -6.19
N SER A 258 10.15 24.12 -5.37
CA SER A 258 11.48 24.72 -5.47
C SER A 258 12.40 24.01 -4.47
N LEU A 259 13.45 23.34 -4.95
CA LEU A 259 14.29 22.45 -4.16
C LEU A 259 15.79 22.72 -4.32
N ASN A 260 16.55 22.41 -3.27
CA ASN A 260 17.98 22.16 -3.32
C ASN A 260 18.25 20.71 -2.92
N LEU A 261 19.18 20.03 -3.59
CA LEU A 261 19.65 18.69 -3.24
C LEU A 261 21.19 18.71 -3.15
N ASP A 262 21.71 18.36 -1.98
CA ASP A 262 23.15 18.20 -1.75
C ASP A 262 23.49 16.70 -1.82
N ALA A 263 24.22 16.30 -2.86
CA ALA A 263 24.48 14.88 -3.14
C ALA A 263 25.82 14.42 -2.58
N PHE A 264 25.77 13.45 -1.66
CA PHE A 264 26.95 12.88 -1.00
C PHE A 264 27.25 11.47 -1.51
N SER A 265 28.54 11.11 -1.57
CA SER A 265 28.97 9.77 -1.97
C SER A 265 30.20 9.32 -1.19
N VAL A 266 30.29 8.00 -0.96
CA VAL A 266 31.33 7.38 -0.14
C VAL A 266 32.06 6.31 -0.96
N ARG A 267 33.22 6.67 -1.52
CA ARG A 267 34.17 5.67 -2.04
C ARG A 267 34.94 5.03 -0.88
N GLY A 268 34.79 3.72 -0.70
CA GLY A 268 35.59 2.94 0.27
C GLY A 268 34.88 2.55 1.58
N GLY A 269 33.56 2.72 1.69
CA GLY A 269 32.80 2.36 2.90
C GLY A 269 33.32 3.11 4.13
N GLU A 270 33.43 2.43 5.29
CA GLU A 270 33.96 3.01 6.54
C GLU A 270 35.28 3.78 6.38
N GLU A 271 36.17 3.35 5.49
CA GLU A 271 37.47 3.99 5.30
C GLU A 271 37.37 5.25 4.42
N GLY A 272 36.31 5.36 3.61
CA GLY A 272 35.88 6.60 2.97
C GLY A 272 35.25 7.58 3.96
N LEU A 273 34.34 7.11 4.83
CA LEU A 273 33.74 7.94 5.89
C LEU A 273 34.83 8.64 6.73
N LYS A 274 35.86 7.88 7.12
CA LYS A 274 37.00 8.35 7.93
C LYS A 274 37.95 9.31 7.21
N GLN A 275 37.87 9.44 5.89
CA GLN A 275 38.66 10.39 5.09
C GLN A 275 37.94 11.72 4.85
N GLY A 276 36.68 11.83 5.27
CA GLY A 276 35.86 13.04 5.15
C GLY A 276 34.97 13.04 3.91
N ASN A 277 33.76 13.57 4.07
CA ASN A 277 32.75 13.61 3.03
C ASN A 277 33.23 14.46 1.85
N VAL A 278 32.91 14.00 0.64
CA VAL A 278 32.92 14.86 -0.54
C VAL A 278 31.48 14.99 -1.00
N ASN A 279 30.91 16.19 -0.85
CA ASN A 279 29.75 16.60 -1.63
C ASN A 279 30.20 16.56 -3.10
N LEU A 280 29.56 15.73 -3.92
CA LEU A 280 29.93 15.55 -5.33
C LEU A 280 29.15 16.45 -6.29
N GLY A 281 28.15 17.18 -5.76
CA GLY A 281 27.59 18.37 -6.37
C GLY A 281 26.29 18.78 -5.68
N GLU A 282 25.97 20.06 -5.86
CA GLU A 282 24.71 20.66 -5.43
C GLU A 282 23.80 20.77 -6.67
N LEU A 283 22.53 20.41 -6.52
CA LEU A 283 21.48 20.63 -7.50
C LEU A 283 20.49 21.64 -6.93
N SER A 284 20.00 22.56 -7.74
CA SER A 284 19.05 23.60 -7.31
C SER A 284 18.12 23.99 -8.43
N GLY A 285 16.82 24.01 -8.19
CA GLY A 285 15.85 24.41 -9.19
C GLY A 285 14.41 24.03 -8.87
N GLU A 286 13.61 23.89 -9.92
CA GLU A 286 12.17 23.66 -9.83
C GLU A 286 11.84 22.26 -10.36
N ALA A 287 11.20 21.42 -9.52
CA ALA A 287 10.52 20.22 -9.99
C ALA A 287 9.06 20.57 -10.30
N PHE A 288 8.54 19.99 -11.38
CA PHE A 288 7.16 20.19 -11.84
C PHE A 288 6.41 18.86 -11.83
N ARG A 289 5.08 18.92 -11.63
CA ARG A 289 4.26 17.72 -11.54
C ARG A 289 4.29 16.90 -12.84
N SER A 290 4.51 15.60 -12.71
CA SER A 290 4.36 14.61 -13.78
C SER A 290 3.61 13.42 -13.21
N GLU A 291 2.38 13.19 -13.69
CA GLU A 291 1.46 12.20 -13.13
C GLU A 291 1.23 12.46 -11.61
N GLY A 292 1.51 11.49 -10.73
CA GLY A 292 1.42 11.69 -9.27
C GLY A 292 2.64 12.38 -8.65
N ASP A 293 3.78 12.39 -9.35
CA ASP A 293 5.09 12.77 -8.82
C ASP A 293 5.47 14.22 -9.12
N MET A 294 6.48 14.73 -8.42
CA MET A 294 7.22 15.94 -8.82
C MET A 294 8.53 15.53 -9.49
N VAL A 295 8.85 16.13 -10.63
CA VAL A 295 10.05 15.79 -11.40
C VAL A 295 10.84 17.05 -11.79
N PHE A 296 12.08 17.12 -11.32
CA PHE A 296 13.09 18.06 -11.81
C PHE A 296 13.78 17.44 -13.04
N LYS A 297 14.08 18.24 -14.05
CA LYS A 297 14.75 17.79 -15.29
C LYS A 297 15.84 18.77 -15.71
N ASP A 298 17.02 18.25 -16.03
CA ASP A 298 18.14 19.02 -16.60
C ASP A 298 18.91 18.17 -17.62
N GLU A 299 19.01 18.66 -18.86
CA GLU A 299 19.41 17.91 -20.05
C GLU A 299 18.79 16.50 -20.18
N SER A 300 19.53 15.43 -19.86
CA SER A 300 19.05 14.03 -19.83
C SER A 300 18.74 13.52 -18.42
N PHE A 301 19.14 14.25 -17.37
CA PHE A 301 18.94 13.87 -15.99
C PHE A 301 17.51 14.20 -15.53
N GLU A 302 16.90 13.27 -14.81
CA GLU A 302 15.63 13.48 -14.14
C GLU A 302 15.72 13.04 -12.69
N LEU A 303 15.28 13.90 -11.78
CA LEU A 303 15.12 13.62 -10.36
C LEU A 303 13.63 13.59 -10.04
N TRP A 304 13.15 12.41 -9.65
CA TRP A 304 11.74 12.14 -9.34
C TRP A 304 11.52 12.09 -7.84
N LEU A 305 10.37 12.60 -7.40
CA LEU A 305 9.94 12.65 -6.00
C LEU A 305 8.49 12.17 -5.88
N SER A 306 8.25 11.12 -5.08
CA SER A 306 6.93 10.64 -4.68
C SER A 306 6.65 10.97 -3.22
N LEU A 307 5.40 11.28 -2.88
CA LEU A 307 4.96 11.40 -1.48
C LEU A 307 4.80 10.03 -0.83
N ILE A 308 5.57 9.74 0.21
CA ILE A 308 5.24 8.65 1.14
C ILE A 308 4.19 9.16 2.13
N SER A 309 4.48 10.30 2.76
CA SER A 309 3.62 11.02 3.69
C SER A 309 3.82 12.54 3.51
N PRO A 310 3.07 13.42 4.21
CA PRO A 310 3.32 14.87 4.20
C PRO A 310 4.74 15.28 4.68
N ASN A 311 5.47 14.38 5.34
CA ASN A 311 6.80 14.63 5.90
C ASN A 311 7.87 13.66 5.36
N GLU A 312 7.53 12.76 4.43
CA GLU A 312 8.45 11.74 3.89
C GLU A 312 8.31 11.67 2.36
N LEU A 313 9.43 11.81 1.66
CA LEU A 313 9.54 11.72 0.21
C LEU A 313 10.34 10.48 -0.16
N TYR A 314 9.91 9.72 -1.16
CA TYR A 314 10.81 8.83 -1.87
C TYR A 314 11.41 9.58 -3.06
N VAL A 315 12.74 9.64 -3.14
CA VAL A 315 13.46 10.39 -4.18
C VAL A 315 14.39 9.45 -4.94
N TRP A 316 14.40 9.54 -6.27
CA TRP A 316 15.29 8.75 -7.13
C TRP A 316 15.65 9.47 -8.43
N ASP A 317 16.80 9.12 -9.00
CA ASP A 317 17.16 9.50 -10.36
C ASP A 317 16.77 8.45 -11.42
N ASN A 318 16.79 8.88 -12.69
CA ASN A 318 16.64 8.03 -13.87
C ASN A 318 17.91 7.22 -14.24
N GLY A 319 18.97 7.26 -13.43
CA GLY A 319 20.25 6.57 -13.69
C GLY A 319 21.25 7.34 -14.57
N GLU A 320 20.92 8.55 -15.03
CA GLU A 320 21.89 9.42 -15.71
C GLU A 320 22.84 10.12 -14.70
N PRO A 321 24.15 10.24 -14.97
CA PRO A 321 25.14 10.66 -13.98
C PRO A 321 25.27 12.19 -13.86
N TYR A 322 24.47 12.83 -13.00
CA TYR A 322 24.56 14.27 -12.74
C TYR A 322 25.79 14.64 -11.88
N PHE A 323 25.93 14.01 -10.72
CA PHE A 323 26.99 14.27 -9.72
C PHE A 323 28.31 13.52 -10.01
N GLY A 324 28.52 13.15 -11.28
CA GLY A 324 29.66 12.34 -11.72
C GLY A 324 29.41 10.83 -11.75
N ALA A 325 30.40 10.09 -12.28
CA ALA A 325 30.24 8.69 -12.63
C ALA A 325 30.09 7.76 -11.41
N GLY A 326 28.95 7.07 -11.33
CA GLY A 326 28.62 6.13 -10.25
C GLY A 326 28.02 6.80 -9.01
N VAL A 327 27.50 8.01 -9.14
CA VAL A 327 26.85 8.78 -8.07
C VAL A 327 25.37 8.87 -8.38
N TYR A 328 24.53 8.35 -7.47
CA TYR A 328 23.09 8.20 -7.69
C TYR A 328 22.30 8.64 -6.47
N VAL A 329 21.13 9.22 -6.72
CA VAL A 329 20.13 9.62 -5.74
C VAL A 329 19.09 8.49 -5.62
N GLY A 330 18.78 8.08 -4.40
CA GLY A 330 17.83 6.99 -4.17
C GLY A 330 17.59 6.72 -2.69
N GLY A 331 16.36 6.94 -2.22
CA GLY A 331 15.95 6.55 -0.87
C GLY A 331 14.74 7.31 -0.34
N ILE A 332 14.39 7.01 0.92
CA ILE A 332 13.44 7.81 1.70
C ILE A 332 14.19 9.01 2.25
N TYR A 333 13.61 10.20 2.11
CA TYR A 333 14.05 11.44 2.73
C TYR A 333 12.95 11.88 3.70
N ALA A 334 13.28 12.00 4.98
CA ALA A 334 12.34 12.36 6.03
C ALA A 334 12.62 13.78 6.54
N LEU A 335 11.57 14.58 6.77
CA LEU A 335 11.69 15.94 7.29
C LEU A 335 12.40 15.93 8.64
N LYS A 336 13.51 16.68 8.73
CA LYS A 336 14.25 16.88 9.96
C LYS A 336 13.38 17.61 10.98
N LYS A 337 13.33 17.08 12.20
CA LYS A 337 12.62 17.67 13.34
C LYS A 337 13.66 18.35 14.24
N ASP A 338 13.49 19.66 14.45
CA ASP A 338 14.25 20.48 15.40
C ASP A 338 13.94 20.15 16.88
#